data_AF-A0A345R8D1-F1
#
_entry.id   AF-A0A345R8D1-F1
#
_cell.length_a   1.000
_cell.length_b   1.000
_cell.length_c   1.000
_cell.angle_alpha   90.00
_cell.angle_beta   90.00
_cell.angle_gamma   90.00
#
_symmetry.space_group_name_H-M   'P 1'
#
loop_
_entity.id
_entity.type
_entity.pdbx_description
1 polymer ?
#
loop_
_entity_poly.entity_id
_entity_poly.type
_entity_poly.pdbx_seq_one_letter_code
_entity_poly.pdbx_strand_id
1 'polypeptide(L)'
;MPTEQSYYNGLLELHARDVFQMFRAAELTVSDFRTPGSDYASIWGDRDGVPLSIEDLLLRREERDRFEAETGFSGAETGPQLPIFSASSDYHEVRCGGHQFRLGPIQAQVVRALHQAARRGEPWQSGKVILSTAGSKSLKMSDVFKSQKQWRSLIESNGRGNYRLNCD
;
A
#
# COMPACT_ATOMS: atom_id res chain seq x y z
N MET A 1 42.92 29.92 8.46
CA MET A 1 42.06 28.85 8.98
C MET A 1 42.54 27.55 8.37
N PRO A 2 42.83 26.50 9.16
CA PRO A 2 43.16 25.19 8.59
C PRO A 2 41.92 24.64 7.86
N THR A 3 42.09 24.21 6.62
CA THR A 3 41.06 23.53 5.84
C THR A 3 41.52 22.10 5.62
N GLU A 4 40.65 21.14 5.94
CA GLU A 4 40.89 19.72 5.69
C GLU A 4 40.20 19.34 4.38
N GLN A 5 40.89 18.56 3.55
CA GLN A 5 40.34 18.02 2.30
C GLN A 5 40.18 16.52 2.46
N SER A 6 38.95 16.04 2.26
CA SER A 6 38.63 14.63 2.36
C SER A 6 37.63 14.22 1.29
N TYR A 7 37.71 12.96 0.87
CA TYR A 7 36.63 12.35 0.09
C TYR A 7 35.53 11.88 1.04
N TYR A 8 34.28 12.12 0.66
CA TYR A 8 33.12 11.63 1.40
C TYR A 8 32.31 10.67 0.53
N ASN A 9 31.89 9.56 1.12
CA ASN A 9 30.97 8.61 0.52
C ASN A 9 29.97 8.16 1.59
N GLY A 10 28.67 8.37 1.34
CA GLY A 10 27.61 8.04 2.27
C GLY A 10 26.46 9.03 2.20
N LEU A 11 25.56 8.93 3.18
CA LEU A 11 24.39 9.81 3.29
C LEU A 11 24.75 11.07 4.06
N LEU A 12 24.25 12.22 3.61
CA LEU A 12 24.40 13.50 4.29
C LEU A 12 23.02 14.10 4.55
N GLU A 13 22.93 14.84 5.65
CA GLU A 13 21.73 15.62 5.92
C GLU A 13 21.74 16.88 5.07
N LEU A 14 20.64 17.10 4.35
CA LEU A 14 20.40 18.35 3.65
C LEU A 14 19.91 19.42 4.63
N HIS A 15 20.24 20.67 4.34
CA HIS A 15 19.72 21.78 5.13
C HIS A 15 18.22 21.93 4.90
N ALA A 16 17.47 22.35 5.92
CA ALA A 16 16.02 22.55 5.81
C ALA A 16 15.64 23.52 4.67
N ARG A 17 16.49 24.52 4.41
CA ARG A 17 16.35 25.44 3.27
C ARG A 17 16.43 24.72 1.93
N ASP A 18 17.38 23.81 1.79
CA ASP A 18 17.65 23.06 0.56
C ASP A 18 16.51 22.09 0.30
N VAL A 19 16.07 21.37 1.34
CA VAL A 19 14.89 20.51 1.29
C VAL A 19 13.64 21.29 0.86
N PHE A 20 13.42 22.47 1.43
CA PHE A 20 12.29 23.33 1.05
C PHE A 20 12.34 23.77 -0.41
N GLN A 21 13.52 24.17 -0.90
CA GLN A 21 13.69 24.53 -2.31
C GLN A 21 13.45 23.33 -3.22
N MET A 22 13.95 22.16 -2.84
CA MET A 22 13.79 20.94 -3.61
C MET A 22 12.33 20.49 -3.71
N PHE A 23 11.54 20.56 -2.63
CA PHE A 23 10.10 20.28 -2.70
C PHE A 23 9.31 21.26 -3.59
N ARG A 24 9.84 22.47 -3.80
CA ARG A 24 9.18 23.51 -4.62
C ARG A 24 9.58 23.47 -6.08
N ALA A 25 10.85 23.18 -6.37
CA ALA A 25 11.43 23.24 -7.71
C ALA A 25 11.69 21.87 -8.33
N ALA A 26 11.52 20.78 -7.56
CA ALA A 26 11.82 19.38 -7.90
C ALA A 26 13.31 19.06 -8.18
N GLU A 27 14.11 20.07 -8.51
CA GLU A 27 15.54 19.98 -8.77
C GLU A 27 16.29 21.01 -7.93
N LEU A 28 17.45 20.61 -7.40
CA LEU A 28 18.35 21.47 -6.64
C LEU A 28 19.80 21.08 -6.91
N THR A 29 20.69 22.06 -7.02
CA THR A 29 22.13 21.80 -7.06
C THR A 29 22.75 22.26 -5.74
N VAL A 30 23.38 21.33 -5.02
CA VAL A 30 23.97 21.59 -3.70
C VAL A 30 25.49 21.57 -3.80
N SER A 31 26.13 22.64 -3.35
CA SER A 31 27.59 22.78 -3.25
C SER A 31 28.12 22.58 -1.83
N ASP A 32 27.21 22.43 -0.87
CA ASP A 32 27.45 22.76 0.53
C ASP A 32 26.62 21.86 1.44
N PHE A 33 27.26 21.21 2.41
CA PHE A 33 26.61 20.19 3.22
C PHE A 33 27.19 20.09 4.63
N ARG A 34 26.38 19.61 5.57
CA ARG A 34 26.83 19.32 6.93
C ARG A 34 27.64 18.04 6.95
N THR A 35 28.67 17.97 7.78
CA THR A 35 29.43 16.73 7.98
C THR A 35 29.49 16.37 9.46
N PRO A 36 29.68 15.10 9.83
CA PRO A 36 29.83 14.73 11.24
C PRO A 36 31.06 15.37 11.93
N GLY A 37 32.11 15.70 11.18
CA GLY A 37 33.36 16.26 11.70
C GLY A 37 33.48 17.78 11.65
N SER A 38 32.55 18.47 10.97
CA SER A 38 32.53 19.92 10.81
C SER A 38 31.10 20.39 10.54
N ASP A 39 30.71 21.53 11.13
CA ASP A 39 29.41 22.16 10.89
C ASP A 39 29.10 22.34 9.40
N TYR A 40 30.14 22.49 8.56
CA TYR A 40 29.97 22.69 7.13
C TYR A 40 31.18 22.23 6.30
N ALA A 41 30.91 21.67 5.14
CA ALA A 41 31.87 21.39 4.08
C ALA A 41 31.29 21.84 2.73
N SER A 42 32.17 22.33 1.86
CA SER A 42 31.83 22.68 0.48
C SER A 42 32.54 21.76 -0.49
N ILE A 43 31.99 21.59 -1.68
CA ILE A 43 32.65 20.87 -2.76
C ILE A 43 33.93 21.60 -3.14
N TRP A 44 35.01 20.83 -3.31
CA TRP A 44 36.31 21.37 -3.66
C TRP A 44 36.50 21.50 -5.17
N GLY A 45 37.05 22.63 -5.60
CA GLY A 45 37.36 22.95 -7.00
C GLY A 45 36.23 23.64 -7.76
N ASP A 46 36.37 23.73 -9.08
CA ASP A 46 35.40 24.37 -10.00
C ASP A 46 34.32 23.37 -10.43
N ARG A 47 33.60 22.82 -9.45
CA ARG A 47 32.46 21.92 -9.70
C ARG A 47 31.18 22.69 -9.42
N ASP A 48 30.24 22.61 -10.35
CA ASP A 48 28.94 23.32 -10.29
C ASP A 48 28.02 22.88 -9.13
N GLY A 49 28.42 21.87 -8.35
CA GLY A 49 27.61 21.28 -7.30
C GLY A 49 27.25 19.83 -7.60
N VAL A 50 26.43 19.23 -6.73
CA VAL A 50 25.80 17.94 -6.94
C VAL A 50 24.32 18.20 -7.23
N PRO A 51 23.80 17.84 -8.42
CA PRO A 51 22.38 17.91 -8.70
C PRO A 51 21.65 16.84 -7.90
N LEU A 52 20.54 17.22 -7.29
CA LEU A 52 19.67 16.40 -6.47
C LEU A 52 18.22 16.62 -6.90
N SER A 53 17.47 15.55 -6.85
CA SER A 53 16.03 15.51 -7.05
C SER A 53 15.35 14.94 -5.81
N ILE A 54 14.02 14.98 -5.79
CA ILE A 54 13.23 14.33 -4.74
C ILE A 54 13.52 12.82 -4.68
N GLU A 55 13.89 12.18 -5.79
CA GLU A 55 14.20 10.74 -5.84
C GLU A 55 15.51 10.39 -5.13
N ASP A 56 16.41 11.36 -4.95
CA ASP A 56 17.68 11.19 -4.24
C ASP A 56 17.53 11.35 -2.71
N LEU A 57 16.35 11.77 -2.24
CA LEU A 57 16.06 11.86 -0.81
C LEU A 57 15.80 10.50 -0.19
N LEU A 58 16.54 10.21 0.88
CA LEU A 58 16.29 9.06 1.73
C LEU A 58 15.79 9.50 3.10
N LEU A 59 14.64 8.96 3.50
CA LEU A 59 14.14 9.09 4.86
C LEU A 59 14.71 7.96 5.71
N ARG A 60 15.32 8.30 6.85
CA ARG A 60 15.78 7.29 7.81
C ARG A 60 14.56 6.58 8.41
N ARG A 61 14.68 5.27 8.60
CA ARG A 61 13.60 4.47 9.21
C ARG A 61 13.25 4.99 10.60
N GLU A 62 14.24 5.35 11.39
CA GLU A 62 14.05 5.87 12.76
C GLU A 62 13.32 7.21 12.75
N GLU A 63 13.57 8.07 11.76
CA GLU A 63 12.88 9.36 11.59
C GLU A 63 11.43 9.14 11.19
N ARG A 64 11.18 8.23 10.24
CA ARG A 64 9.84 7.81 9.87
C ARG A 64 9.09 7.28 11.09
N ASP A 65 9.62 6.25 11.74
CA ASP A 65 8.95 5.58 12.85
C ASP A 65 8.63 6.56 14.01
N ARG A 66 9.51 7.55 14.28
CA ARG A 66 9.24 8.65 15.23
C ARG A 66 8.10 9.54 14.76
N PHE A 67 8.15 10.03 13.53
CA PHE A 67 7.11 10.89 12.96
C PHE A 67 5.75 10.20 12.94
N GLU A 68 5.69 8.93 12.56
CA GLU A 68 4.46 8.13 12.53
C GLU A 68 3.87 7.95 13.93
N ALA A 69 4.72 7.69 14.94
CA ALA A 69 4.29 7.56 16.34
C ALA A 69 3.77 8.89 16.93
N GLU A 70 4.40 10.02 16.60
CA GLU A 70 4.03 11.34 17.13
C GLU A 70 2.77 11.92 16.46
N THR A 71 2.62 11.73 15.15
CA THR A 71 1.56 12.36 14.37
C THR A 71 0.38 11.44 14.08
N GLY A 72 0.53 10.13 14.30
CA GLY A 72 -0.40 9.11 13.82
C GLY A 72 -0.43 9.00 12.29
N PHE A 73 0.44 9.72 11.58
CA PHE A 73 0.58 9.64 10.14
C PHE A 73 1.24 8.32 9.80
N SER A 74 0.51 7.38 9.25
CA SER A 74 1.08 6.18 8.65
C SER A 74 1.31 6.53 7.18
N GLY A 75 2.57 6.59 6.71
CA GLY A 75 2.86 6.90 5.30
C GLY A 75 2.05 6.01 4.36
N ALA A 76 1.83 6.42 3.10
CA ALA A 76 0.94 5.75 2.14
C ALA A 76 1.26 4.26 1.83
N GLU A 77 2.27 3.66 2.47
CA GLU A 77 2.56 2.22 2.45
C GLU A 77 1.99 1.46 3.66
N THR A 78 1.49 2.19 4.66
CA THR A 78 0.53 1.76 5.67
C THR A 78 -0.66 2.73 5.65
N GLY A 79 -1.22 2.98 4.46
CA GLY A 79 -2.57 3.56 4.41
C GLY A 79 -3.51 2.76 5.32
N PRO A 80 -4.60 3.35 5.87
CA PRO A 80 -5.57 2.58 6.64
C PRO A 80 -5.83 1.31 5.86
N GLN A 81 -5.51 0.13 6.43
CA GLN A 81 -5.56 -1.16 5.75
C GLN A 81 -6.70 -1.08 4.75
N LEU A 82 -6.36 -0.94 3.44
CA LEU A 82 -7.37 -0.74 2.41
C LEU A 82 -8.47 -1.74 2.74
N PRO A 83 -9.73 -1.30 2.94
CA PRO A 83 -10.74 -2.12 3.58
C PRO A 83 -10.62 -3.50 2.96
N ILE A 84 -10.33 -4.51 3.79
CA ILE A 84 -9.87 -5.83 3.33
C ILE A 84 -10.76 -6.32 2.19
N PHE A 85 -12.01 -5.85 2.18
CA PHE A 85 -12.95 -5.90 1.08
C PHE A 85 -13.53 -4.51 0.68
N SER A 86 -13.57 -4.19 -0.63
CA SER A 86 -14.41 -3.13 -1.21
C SER A 86 -15.10 -3.62 -2.49
N ALA A 87 -16.28 -3.07 -2.80
CA ALA A 87 -17.08 -3.47 -3.96
C ALA A 87 -17.83 -2.28 -4.57
N SER A 88 -18.05 -2.32 -5.89
CA SER A 88 -19.01 -1.46 -6.57
C SER A 88 -20.43 -1.71 -6.06
N SER A 89 -21.34 -0.77 -6.30
CA SER A 89 -22.75 -0.87 -5.84
C SER A 89 -23.46 -2.13 -6.34
N ASP A 90 -23.07 -2.62 -7.51
CA ASP A 90 -23.57 -3.82 -8.17
C ASP A 90 -22.68 -5.07 -7.95
N TYR A 91 -21.57 -4.95 -7.21
CA TYR A 91 -20.61 -6.02 -6.93
C TYR A 91 -19.94 -6.63 -8.18
N HIS A 92 -20.05 -5.99 -9.34
CA HIS A 92 -19.33 -6.44 -10.54
C HIS A 92 -17.82 -6.17 -10.45
N GLU A 93 -17.41 -5.13 -9.74
CA GLU A 93 -16.01 -4.86 -9.42
C GLU A 93 -15.80 -4.99 -7.92
N VAL A 94 -14.90 -5.90 -7.53
CA VAL A 94 -14.59 -6.21 -6.14
C VAL A 94 -13.09 -6.17 -5.94
N ARG A 95 -12.63 -5.55 -4.86
CA ARG A 95 -11.24 -5.59 -4.42
C ARG A 95 -11.17 -6.26 -3.05
N CYS A 96 -10.28 -7.23 -2.91
CA CYS A 96 -10.12 -8.01 -1.69
C CYS A 96 -8.67 -8.44 -1.48
N GLY A 97 -8.07 -8.15 -0.33
CA GLY A 97 -6.70 -8.59 0.00
C GLY A 97 -5.65 -8.27 -1.07
N GLY A 98 -5.71 -7.07 -1.66
CA GLY A 98 -4.80 -6.64 -2.75
C GLY A 98 -5.14 -7.16 -4.15
N HIS A 99 -6.19 -7.97 -4.31
CA HIS A 99 -6.64 -8.47 -5.60
C HIS A 99 -7.87 -7.73 -6.12
N GLN A 100 -7.97 -7.55 -7.44
CA GLN A 100 -9.16 -7.02 -8.10
C GLN A 100 -9.85 -8.12 -8.92
N PHE A 101 -11.17 -8.23 -8.76
CA PHE A 101 -12.02 -9.22 -9.41
C PHE A 101 -13.09 -8.51 -10.23
N ARG A 102 -13.31 -8.99 -11.46
CA ARG A 102 -14.46 -8.63 -12.29
C ARG A 102 -15.43 -9.78 -12.30
N LEU A 103 -16.54 -9.64 -11.60
CA LEU A 103 -17.49 -10.71 -11.32
C LEU A 103 -18.63 -10.72 -12.35
N GLY A 104 -19.07 -11.91 -12.74
CA GLY A 104 -20.34 -12.09 -13.45
C GLY A 104 -21.55 -11.94 -12.51
N PRO A 105 -22.78 -11.84 -13.03
CA PRO A 105 -23.99 -11.59 -12.22
C PRO A 105 -24.18 -12.56 -11.05
N ILE A 106 -23.99 -13.86 -11.32
CA ILE A 106 -24.09 -14.90 -10.27
C ILE A 106 -22.98 -14.76 -9.23
N GLN A 107 -21.74 -14.49 -9.67
CA GLN A 107 -20.60 -14.30 -8.77
C GLN A 107 -20.81 -13.07 -7.88
N ALA A 108 -21.27 -11.96 -8.46
CA ALA A 108 -21.58 -10.71 -7.76
C ALA A 108 -22.66 -10.93 -6.67
N GLN A 109 -23.73 -11.65 -7.01
CA GLN A 109 -24.80 -11.97 -6.08
C GLN A 109 -24.33 -12.85 -4.91
N VAL A 110 -23.46 -13.83 -5.18
CA VAL A 110 -22.83 -14.67 -4.15
C VAL A 110 -21.98 -13.82 -3.20
N VAL A 111 -21.10 -12.97 -3.73
CA VAL A 111 -20.22 -12.11 -2.92
C VAL A 111 -21.04 -11.11 -2.11
N ARG A 112 -22.10 -10.54 -2.68
CA ARG A 112 -23.05 -9.68 -1.97
C ARG A 112 -23.69 -10.38 -0.78
N ALA A 113 -24.16 -11.62 -0.98
CA ALA A 113 -24.79 -12.40 0.10
C ALA A 113 -23.80 -12.69 1.24
N LEU A 114 -22.56 -13.09 0.91
CA LEU A 114 -21.51 -13.32 1.89
C LEU A 114 -21.12 -12.05 2.66
N HIS A 115 -20.94 -10.93 1.95
CA HIS A 115 -20.63 -9.65 2.57
C HIS A 115 -21.74 -9.16 3.51
N GLN A 116 -23.00 -9.31 3.12
CA GLN A 116 -24.14 -8.99 3.99
C GLN A 116 -24.19 -9.89 5.23
N ALA A 117 -23.87 -11.17 5.09
CA ALA A 117 -23.83 -12.10 6.22
C ALA A 117 -22.69 -11.76 7.21
N ALA A 118 -21.51 -11.41 6.70
CA ALA A 118 -20.41 -10.91 7.51
C ALA A 118 -20.80 -9.64 8.29
N ARG A 119 -21.47 -8.68 7.64
CA ARG A 119 -21.99 -7.47 8.30
C ARG A 119 -23.03 -7.73 9.40
N ARG A 120 -23.73 -8.86 9.34
CA ARG A 120 -24.69 -9.28 10.37
C ARG A 120 -24.03 -10.06 11.53
N GLY A 121 -22.72 -10.32 11.46
CA GLY A 121 -22.01 -11.14 12.46
C GLY A 121 -22.13 -12.65 12.22
N GLU A 122 -22.67 -13.08 11.08
CA GLU A 122 -22.82 -14.49 10.70
C GLU A 122 -21.99 -14.79 9.43
N PRO A 123 -20.66 -14.70 9.47
CA PRO A 123 -19.82 -14.71 8.27
C PRO A 123 -19.86 -16.05 7.52
N TRP A 124 -20.00 -17.17 8.24
CA TRP A 124 -20.02 -18.51 7.66
C TRP A 124 -21.41 -18.87 7.16
N GLN A 125 -21.54 -19.07 5.85
CA GLN A 125 -22.81 -19.34 5.19
C GLN A 125 -22.76 -20.61 4.36
N SER A 126 -23.88 -21.32 4.28
CA SER A 126 -23.98 -22.54 3.48
C SER A 126 -23.84 -22.24 1.99
N GLY A 127 -22.83 -22.84 1.34
CA GLY A 127 -22.61 -22.65 -0.10
C GLY A 127 -23.79 -23.10 -0.94
N LYS A 128 -24.45 -24.20 -0.56
CA LYS A 128 -25.65 -24.71 -1.27
C LYS A 128 -26.79 -23.70 -1.25
N VAL A 129 -27.07 -23.10 -0.09
CA VAL A 129 -28.14 -22.11 0.07
C VAL A 129 -27.81 -20.86 -0.73
N ILE A 130 -26.59 -20.31 -0.56
CA ILE A 130 -26.19 -19.11 -1.30
C ILE A 130 -26.24 -19.31 -2.81
N LEU A 131 -25.70 -20.42 -3.32
CA LEU A 131 -25.71 -20.71 -4.75
C LEU A 131 -27.12 -20.84 -5.30
N SER A 132 -28.02 -21.50 -4.55
CA SER A 132 -29.43 -21.60 -4.93
C SER A 132 -30.13 -20.25 -4.93
N THR A 133 -29.94 -19.44 -3.89
CA THR A 133 -30.54 -18.10 -3.78
C THR A 133 -29.97 -17.13 -4.82
N ALA A 134 -28.70 -17.29 -5.20
CA ALA A 134 -28.06 -16.51 -6.26
C ALA A 134 -28.50 -16.94 -7.68
N GLY A 135 -29.33 -17.99 -7.81
CA GLY A 135 -29.78 -18.50 -9.11
C GLY A 135 -28.70 -19.26 -9.89
N SER A 136 -27.68 -19.79 -9.21
CA SER A 136 -26.62 -20.57 -9.85
C SER A 136 -27.15 -21.93 -10.33
N LYS A 137 -26.79 -22.31 -11.56
CA LYS A 137 -26.99 -23.68 -12.06
C LYS A 137 -25.97 -24.66 -11.49
N SER A 138 -24.84 -24.15 -10.98
CA SER A 138 -23.77 -24.95 -10.39
C SER A 138 -23.99 -25.14 -8.89
N LEU A 139 -23.75 -26.36 -8.40
CA LEU A 139 -23.85 -26.72 -6.99
C LEU A 139 -22.54 -26.49 -6.20
N LYS A 140 -21.45 -26.17 -6.90
CA LYS A 140 -20.11 -25.98 -6.29
C LYS A 140 -19.61 -24.56 -6.48
N MET A 141 -19.05 -24.00 -5.41
CA MET A 141 -18.46 -22.66 -5.43
C MET A 141 -17.30 -22.57 -6.43
N SER A 142 -16.48 -23.62 -6.51
CA SER A 142 -15.36 -23.72 -7.46
C SER A 142 -15.80 -23.58 -8.91
N ASP A 143 -16.98 -24.11 -9.26
CA ASP A 143 -17.47 -24.11 -10.65
C ASP A 143 -17.99 -22.73 -11.04
N VAL A 144 -18.56 -22.00 -10.08
CA VAL A 144 -19.03 -20.61 -10.27
C VAL A 144 -17.85 -19.65 -10.41
N PHE A 145 -16.79 -19.83 -9.62
CA PHE A 145 -15.63 -18.93 -9.60
C PHE A 145 -14.44 -19.42 -10.43
N LYS A 146 -14.58 -20.48 -11.23
CA LYS A 146 -13.47 -21.07 -12.02
C LYS A 146 -12.77 -20.09 -12.95
N SER A 147 -13.45 -19.03 -13.40
CA SER A 147 -12.87 -17.98 -14.25
C SER A 147 -11.94 -17.02 -13.49
N GLN A 148 -12.02 -16.98 -12.17
CA GLN A 148 -11.26 -16.08 -11.31
C GLN A 148 -10.05 -16.84 -10.72
N LYS A 149 -8.84 -16.61 -11.26
CA LYS A 149 -7.64 -17.37 -10.87
C LYS A 149 -7.36 -17.39 -9.35
N GLN A 150 -7.66 -16.28 -8.67
CA GLN A 150 -7.37 -16.08 -7.25
C GLN A 150 -8.64 -16.05 -6.39
N TRP A 151 -9.74 -16.68 -6.80
CA TRP A 151 -11.01 -16.58 -6.06
C TRP A 151 -10.94 -17.05 -4.59
N ARG A 152 -9.97 -17.91 -4.24
CA ARG A 152 -9.74 -18.36 -2.87
C ARG A 152 -9.19 -17.28 -1.94
N SER A 153 -8.61 -16.20 -2.47
CA SER A 153 -8.27 -15.03 -1.65
C SER A 153 -9.48 -14.12 -1.39
N LEU A 154 -10.57 -14.28 -2.13
CA LEU A 154 -11.83 -13.57 -1.95
C LEU A 154 -12.82 -14.31 -1.04
N ILE A 155 -12.93 -15.64 -1.22
CA ILE A 155 -13.89 -16.48 -0.50
C ILE A 155 -13.14 -17.61 0.19
N GLU A 156 -13.29 -17.67 1.51
CA GLU A 156 -12.75 -18.74 2.34
C GLU A 156 -13.75 -19.88 2.50
N SER A 157 -13.27 -21.12 2.57
CA SER A 157 -14.08 -22.31 2.86
C SER A 157 -13.59 -23.00 4.13
N ASN A 158 -14.51 -23.41 4.99
CA ASN A 158 -14.17 -24.20 6.19
C ASN A 158 -14.03 -25.72 5.91
N GLY A 159 -14.06 -26.14 4.65
CA GLY A 159 -14.02 -27.56 4.26
C GLY A 159 -15.29 -28.37 4.55
N ARG A 160 -16.31 -27.77 5.18
CA ARG A 160 -17.60 -28.41 5.53
C ARG A 160 -18.78 -27.92 4.69
N GLY A 161 -18.48 -27.28 3.56
CA GLY A 161 -19.49 -26.72 2.66
C GLY A 161 -20.00 -25.33 3.05
N ASN A 162 -19.45 -24.71 4.09
CA ASN A 162 -19.69 -23.30 4.39
C ASN A 162 -18.56 -22.43 3.84
N TYR A 163 -18.93 -21.20 3.52
CA TYR A 163 -18.06 -20.20 2.93
C TYR A 163 -18.27 -18.86 3.63
N ARG A 164 -17.20 -18.06 3.70
CA ARG A 164 -17.26 -16.67 4.17
C ARG A 164 -16.47 -15.76 3.23
N LEU A 165 -16.76 -14.47 3.29
CA LEU A 165 -15.93 -13.47 2.63
C LEU A 165 -14.63 -13.28 3.42
N ASN A 166 -13.51 -13.15 2.70
CA ASN A 166 -12.22 -12.86 3.33
C ASN A 166 -12.10 -11.35 3.57
N CYS A 167 -12.82 -10.83 4.56
CA CYS A 167 -12.86 -9.39 4.89
C CYS A 167 -12.21 -9.05 6.25
N ASP A 168 -11.40 -9.96 6.79
CA ASP A 168 -10.71 -9.86 8.09
C ASP A 168 -9.29 -9.28 7.98
#